data_AF-A0A357F7X3-F1
#
_entry.id   AF-A0A357F7X3-F1
#
_cell.length_a   1.000
_cell.length_b   1.000
_cell.length_c   1.000
_cell.angle_alpha   90.00
_cell.angle_beta   90.00
_cell.angle_gamma   90.00
#
_symmetry.space_group_name_H-M   'P 1'
#
loop_
_entity.id
_entity.type
_entity.pdbx_description
1 polymer ?
#
loop_
_entity_poly.entity_id
_entity_poly.type
_entity_poly.pdbx_seq_one_letter_code
_entity_poly.pdbx_strand_id
1 'polypeptide(L)' 'MSGIWCRVEILVPEKHAEELYAAYVKQRHDQDWTYLPYGPFEYFDDYQS' A
#
# COMPACT_ATOMS: atom_id res chain seq x y z
N MET A 1 6.45 -10.27 13.33
CA MET A 1 5.67 -10.94 14.42
C MET A 1 4.77 -12.00 13.79
N SER A 2 4.74 -13.23 14.32
CA SER A 2 3.90 -14.32 13.78
C SER A 2 2.62 -14.49 14.60
N GLY A 3 1.47 -14.29 13.95
CA GLY A 3 0.16 -14.70 14.46
C GLY A 3 -0.18 -16.14 14.05
N ILE A 4 -1.37 -16.60 14.43
CA ILE A 4 -1.86 -17.96 14.12
C ILE A 4 -2.23 -18.10 12.63
N TRP A 5 -2.79 -17.04 12.05
CA TRP A 5 -3.32 -17.04 10.68
C TRP A 5 -2.49 -16.20 9.70
N CYS A 6 -1.67 -15.30 10.22
CA CYS A 6 -0.89 -14.38 9.40
C CYS A 6 0.39 -13.98 10.11
N ARG A 7 1.38 -13.54 9.33
CA ARG A 7 2.60 -12.92 9.82
C ARG A 7 2.63 -11.48 9.34
N VAL A 8 2.93 -10.57 10.26
CA VAL A 8 3.22 -9.17 9.92
C VAL A 8 4.73 -9.04 9.78
N GLU A 9 5.15 -8.54 8.62
CA GLU A 9 6.54 -8.27 8.27
C GLU A 9 6.83 -6.77 8.34
N ILE A 10 8.08 -6.42 8.60
CA ILE A 10 8.50 -5.01 8.61
C ILE A 10 8.41 -4.49 7.18
N LEU A 11 7.77 -3.33 7.01
CA LEU A 11 7.66 -2.70 5.70
C LEU A 11 9.04 -2.24 5.22
N VAL A 12 9.43 -2.68 4.02
CA VAL A 12 10.61 -2.24 3.29
C VAL A 12 10.10 -1.68 1.96
N PRO A 13 9.96 -0.34 1.81
CA PRO A 13 9.34 0.26 0.64
C PRO A 13 9.94 -0.19 -0.69
N GLU A 14 11.27 -0.32 -0.76
CA GLU A 14 11.98 -0.72 -1.97
C GLU A 14 11.68 -2.15 -2.42
N LYS A 15 11.15 -2.99 -1.52
CA LYS A 15 10.81 -4.39 -1.80
C LYS A 15 9.31 -4.63 -1.89
N HIS A 16 8.52 -3.91 -1.10
CA HIS A 16 7.11 -4.21 -0.90
C HIS A 16 6.19 -3.24 -1.65
N ALA A 17 6.65 -2.03 -1.99
CA ALA A 17 5.78 -1.02 -2.57
C ALA A 17 5.16 -1.48 -3.90
N GLU A 18 5.91 -2.17 -4.76
CA GLU A 18 5.42 -2.59 -6.08
C GLU A 18 4.21 -3.53 -5.97
N GLU A 19 4.32 -4.58 -5.14
CA GLU A 19 3.24 -5.54 -4.91
C GLU A 19 2.05 -4.88 -4.21
N LEU A 20 2.30 -4.02 -3.22
CA LEU A 20 1.25 -3.27 -2.50
C LEU A 20 0.51 -2.30 -3.44
N TYR A 21 1.24 -1.59 -4.29
CA TYR A 21 0.69 -0.67 -5.28
C TYR A 21 -0.18 -1.40 -6.30
N ALA A 22 0.29 -2.53 -6.83
CA ALA A 22 -0.45 -3.35 -7.78
C ALA A 22 -1.73 -3.93 -7.17
N ALA A 23 -1.68 -4.35 -5.90
CA ALA A 23 -2.82 -4.95 -5.20
C ALA A 23 -3.85 -3.92 -4.71
N TYR A 24 -3.40 -2.76 -4.23
CA TYR A 24 -4.25 -1.81 -3.51
C TYR A 24 -4.54 -0.54 -4.30
N VAL A 25 -3.57 0.01 -5.02
CA VAL A 25 -3.72 1.30 -5.71
C VAL A 25 -4.26 1.11 -7.13
N LYS A 26 -3.71 0.17 -7.89
CA LYS A 26 -4.07 -0.04 -9.31
C LYS A 26 -5.51 -0.56 -9.51
N GLN A 27 -6.16 -1.12 -8.49
CA GLN A 27 -7.44 -1.83 -8.60
C GLN A 27 -8.59 -1.21 -7.81
N ARG A 28 -8.43 -0.04 -7.16
CA ARG A 28 -9.43 0.49 -6.23
C ARG A 28 -9.85 1.92 -6.54
N HIS A 29 -11.04 2.26 -6.04
CA HIS A 29 -11.62 3.60 -6.11
C HIS A 29 -10.96 4.53 -5.09
N ASP A 30 -10.89 5.81 -5.42
CA ASP A 30 -10.39 6.90 -4.56
C ASP A 30 -11.09 6.98 -3.19
N GLN A 31 -12.23 6.32 -3.04
CA GLN A 31 -13.00 6.23 -1.79
C GLN A 31 -12.21 5.61 -0.63
N ASP A 32 -11.22 4.75 -0.90
CA ASP A 32 -10.37 4.15 0.14
C ASP A 32 -9.54 5.23 0.89
N TRP A 33 -9.35 6.40 0.29
CA TRP A 33 -8.59 7.53 0.85
C TRP A 33 -9.47 8.60 1.52
N THR A 34 -10.80 8.42 1.53
CA THR A 34 -11.77 9.44 1.99
C THR A 34 -11.47 10.00 3.38
N TYR A 35 -10.82 9.21 4.24
CA TYR A 35 -10.51 9.57 5.63
C TYR A 35 -9.02 9.61 5.94
N LEU A 36 -8.16 9.59 4.92
CA LEU A 36 -6.72 9.65 5.07
C LEU A 36 -6.23 11.04 4.63
N PRO A 37 -5.25 11.63 5.33
CA PRO A 37 -4.68 12.93 4.94
C PRO A 37 -3.70 12.83 3.76
N TYR A 38 -3.62 11.67 3.11
CA TYR A 38 -2.71 11.36 2.00
C TYR A 38 -3.41 10.47 0.97
N GLY A 39 -2.80 10.38 -0.22
CA GLY A 39 -3.39 9.72 -1.38
C GLY A 39 -4.58 10.49 -1.98
N PRO A 40 -5.27 9.93 -2.99
CA PRO A 40 -4.86 8.75 -3.76
C PRO A 40 -3.52 8.96 -4.48
N PHE A 41 -2.84 7.88 -4.83
CA PHE A 41 -1.59 7.90 -5.58
C PHE A 41 -1.86 7.45 -7.01
N GLU A 42 -1.61 8.31 -8.00
CA GLU A 42 -1.83 7.98 -9.41
C GLU A 42 -0.63 7.26 -10.02
N TYR A 43 0.57 7.53 -9.49
CA TYR A 43 1.83 6.95 -9.94
C TYR A 43 2.54 6.22 -8.81
N PHE A 44 3.33 5.22 -9.19
CA PHE A 44 4.09 4.40 -8.25
C PHE A 44 5.14 5.21 -7.48
N ASP A 45 5.79 6.17 -8.14
CA ASP A 45 6.83 7.01 -7.53
C ASP A 45 6.28 7.86 -6.36
N ASP A 46 5.03 8.32 -6.47
CA ASP A 46 4.35 9.06 -5.40
C ASP A 46 4.00 8.15 -4.20
N TYR A 47 3.78 6.85 -4.46
CA TYR A 47 3.44 5.85 -3.44
C TYR A 47 4.67 5.30 -2.69
N GLN A 48 5.83 5.26 -3.35
CA GLN A 48 7.08 4.76 -2.77
C GLN A 48 7.82 5.81 -1.92
N SER A 49 7.50 7.10 -2.08
CA SER A 49 8.19 8.23 -1.45
C SER A 49 7.91 8.41 0.05
#